data_AF-A0A7S1WYU1-F1
#
_entry.id   AF-A0A7S1WYU1-F1
#
_cell.length_a   1.000
_cell.length_b   1.000
_cell.length_c   1.000
_cell.angle_alpha   90.00
_cell.angle_beta   90.00
_cell.angle_gamma   90.00
#
_symmetry.space_group_name_H-M   'P 1'
#
loop_
_entity.id
_entity.type
_entity.pdbx_description
1 polymer ?
#
loop_
_entity_poly.entity_id
_entity_poly.type
_entity_poly.pdbx_seq_one_letter_code
_entity_poly.pdbx_strand_id
1 'polypeptide(L)'
;GKRKAKTSKKKIRKGSTASTGEEAKGDATKSANEGRVVVGSGPMETFDLAPFSAELLKGLKAAFQTPTPIQAQAWPILIAGADLVAVAKTGSGKTLAFLLPALH
;
A
#
# COMPACT_ATOMS: atom_id res chain seq x y z
N GLY A 1 -3.43 17.64 59.32
CA GLY A 1 -4.40 16.54 59.16
C GLY A 1 -4.83 16.39 57.70
N LYS A 2 -4.71 15.17 57.17
CA LYS A 2 -5.43 14.57 56.03
C LYS A 2 -5.33 15.23 54.64
N ARG A 3 -4.41 14.66 53.85
CA ARG A 3 -4.38 14.55 52.39
C ARG A 3 -5.77 14.19 51.83
N LYS A 4 -6.21 14.83 50.75
CA LYS A 4 -7.30 14.35 49.89
C LYS A 4 -6.82 14.27 48.45
N ALA A 5 -6.33 13.08 48.07
CA ALA A 5 -6.27 12.66 46.68
C ALA A 5 -7.71 12.36 46.21
N LYS A 6 -8.14 13.00 45.12
CA LYS A 6 -9.37 12.65 44.39
C LYS A 6 -8.97 12.35 42.95
N THR A 7 -8.72 11.08 42.65
CA THR A 7 -8.61 10.59 41.27
C THR A 7 -10.01 10.44 40.70
N SER A 8 -10.39 11.34 39.81
CA SER A 8 -11.65 11.30 39.06
C SER A 8 -11.46 10.60 37.72
N LYS A 9 -12.18 9.48 37.59
CA LYS A 9 -12.28 8.60 36.41
C LYS A 9 -12.88 9.38 35.22
N LYS A 10 -12.06 9.76 34.22
CA LYS A 10 -12.53 10.48 33.03
C LYS A 10 -13.06 9.49 31.98
N LYS A 11 -14.39 9.37 31.96
CA LYS A 11 -15.23 8.78 30.91
C LYS A 11 -14.87 9.36 29.53
N ILE A 12 -14.48 8.51 28.59
CA ILE A 12 -14.39 8.86 27.16
C ILE A 12 -15.82 8.87 26.61
N ARG A 13 -16.28 10.04 26.16
CA ARG A 13 -17.61 10.24 25.55
C ARG A 13 -17.47 10.16 24.02
N LYS A 14 -18.38 9.40 23.42
CA LYS A 14 -18.69 9.33 21.98
C LYS A 14 -19.17 10.69 21.43
N GLY A 15 -18.72 11.00 20.21
CA GLY A 15 -19.39 11.77 19.14
C GLY A 15 -18.67 11.38 17.83
N SER A 16 -19.26 10.71 16.82
CA SER A 16 -20.32 11.14 15.87
C SER A 16 -20.09 12.55 15.34
N THR A 17 -20.01 12.88 14.05
CA THR A 17 -20.33 12.18 12.77
C THR A 17 -19.80 13.10 11.64
N ALA A 18 -19.06 12.57 10.66
CA ALA A 18 -19.47 12.38 9.25
C ALA A 18 -19.08 13.52 8.27
N SER A 19 -18.21 13.20 7.31
CA SER A 19 -18.36 13.59 5.91
C SER A 19 -17.64 12.56 5.03
N THR A 20 -18.43 11.57 4.64
CA THR A 20 -18.47 10.89 3.35
C THR A 20 -17.45 11.32 2.29
N GLY A 21 -16.69 10.34 1.85
CA GLY A 21 -15.82 10.32 0.67
C GLY A 21 -15.47 8.86 0.36
N GLU A 22 -16.48 8.01 0.40
CA GLU A 22 -16.41 6.63 -0.09
C GLU A 22 -16.43 6.71 -1.61
N GLU A 23 -15.30 6.40 -2.25
CA GLU A 23 -15.21 5.75 -3.56
C GLU A 23 -13.73 5.65 -3.99
N ALA A 24 -13.07 4.58 -3.56
CA ALA A 24 -12.15 3.88 -4.43
C ALA A 24 -12.59 2.42 -4.41
N LYS A 25 -13.68 2.16 -5.14
CA LYS A 25 -14.10 0.82 -5.53
C LYS A 25 -12.94 0.25 -6.35
N GLY A 26 -12.02 -0.41 -5.65
CA GLY A 26 -10.87 -1.08 -6.23
C GLY A 26 -11.40 -2.03 -7.28
N ASP A 27 -11.05 -1.73 -8.53
CA ASP A 27 -11.38 -2.54 -9.69
C ASP A 27 -11.02 -3.98 -9.37
N ALA A 28 -12.02 -4.83 -9.50
CA ALA A 28 -11.93 -6.24 -9.19
C ALA A 28 -10.71 -6.81 -9.94
N THR A 29 -9.88 -7.59 -9.25
CA THR A 29 -8.97 -8.52 -9.90
C THR A 29 -9.82 -9.52 -10.69
N LYS A 30 -10.21 -9.16 -11.91
CA LYS A 30 -10.67 -10.11 -12.91
C LYS A 30 -9.44 -10.86 -13.38
N SER A 31 -9.15 -11.94 -12.67
CA SER A 31 -8.31 -13.04 -13.17
C SER A 31 -8.98 -13.63 -14.40
N ALA A 32 -8.83 -12.99 -15.55
CA ALA A 32 -9.15 -13.57 -16.85
C ALA A 32 -8.10 -14.63 -17.14
N ASN A 33 -8.45 -15.88 -16.86
CA ASN A 33 -7.63 -17.05 -17.12
C ASN A 33 -7.48 -17.25 -18.62
N GLU A 34 -6.27 -17.06 -19.16
CA GLU A 34 -5.53 -18.05 -19.97
C GLU A 34 -4.01 -17.81 -19.75
N GLY A 35 -3.33 -18.71 -19.02
CA GLY A 35 -1.86 -18.67 -18.81
C GLY A 35 -1.35 -18.21 -17.42
N ARG A 36 -2.14 -18.45 -16.37
CA ARG A 36 -1.95 -17.95 -15.00
C ARG A 36 -0.66 -18.44 -14.31
N VAL A 37 0.23 -17.53 -13.94
CA VAL A 37 1.16 -17.74 -12.81
C VAL A 37 0.62 -16.97 -11.61
N VAL A 38 0.22 -17.71 -10.58
CA VAL A 38 0.01 -17.18 -9.23
C VAL A 38 1.40 -17.08 -8.60
N VAL A 39 2.06 -15.92 -8.74
CA VAL A 39 3.25 -15.66 -7.91
C VAL A 39 2.74 -15.46 -6.48
N GLY A 40 3.14 -16.35 -5.58
CA GLY A 40 2.52 -16.60 -4.27
C GLY A 40 2.69 -15.50 -3.21
N SER A 41 3.00 -14.26 -3.58
CA SER A 41 3.02 -13.13 -2.67
C SER A 41 1.90 -12.16 -3.03
N GLY A 42 1.06 -11.86 -2.02
CA GLY A 42 0.02 -10.83 -2.15
C GLY A 42 0.62 -9.44 -2.43
N PRO A 43 -0.24 -8.42 -2.67
CA PRO A 43 0.23 -7.08 -3.00
C PRO A 43 1.10 -6.50 -1.88
N MET A 44 2.15 -5.77 -2.27
CA MET A 44 3.01 -5.02 -1.35
C MET A 44 2.36 -3.67 -1.03
N GLU A 45 1.43 -3.66 -0.07
CA GLU A 45 0.62 -2.47 0.26
C GLU A 45 1.40 -1.34 0.95
N THR A 46 2.61 -1.63 1.46
CA THR A 46 3.52 -0.63 2.02
C THR A 46 4.90 -0.78 1.38
N PHE A 47 5.68 0.30 1.34
CA PHE A 47 7.05 0.26 0.83
C PHE A 47 7.94 -0.71 1.63
N ASP A 48 7.66 -0.90 2.92
CA ASP A 48 8.42 -1.81 3.80
C ASP A 48 8.30 -3.30 3.43
N LEU A 49 7.25 -3.67 2.69
CA LEU A 49 7.10 -5.02 2.16
C LEU A 49 7.93 -5.25 0.89
N ALA A 50 8.38 -4.18 0.24
CA ALA A 50 9.24 -4.28 -0.93
C ALA A 50 10.71 -4.50 -0.50
N PRO A 51 11.41 -5.50 -1.06
CA PRO A 51 12.83 -5.76 -0.79
C PRO A 51 13.73 -4.77 -1.55
N PHE A 52 13.49 -3.48 -1.34
CA PHE A 52 14.27 -2.38 -1.90
C PHE A 52 15.33 -1.92 -0.91
N SER A 53 16.42 -1.34 -1.42
CA SER A 53 17.49 -0.80 -0.57
C SER A 53 16.96 0.28 0.40
N ALA A 54 17.58 0.40 1.58
CA ALA A 54 17.17 1.36 2.59
C ALA A 54 17.20 2.82 2.08
N GLU A 55 18.14 3.14 1.20
CA GLU A 55 18.25 4.45 0.56
C GLU A 55 17.04 4.73 -0.36
N LEU A 56 16.67 3.75 -1.19
CA LEU A 56 15.50 3.85 -2.05
C LEU A 56 14.21 3.97 -1.23
N LEU A 57 14.04 3.12 -0.21
CA LEU A 57 12.89 3.17 0.69
C LEU A 57 12.76 4.53 1.38
N LYS A 58 13.88 5.13 1.82
CA LYS A 58 13.90 6.48 2.41
C LYS A 58 13.40 7.52 1.40
N GLY A 59 13.88 7.48 0.16
CA GLY A 59 13.45 8.39 -0.91
C GLY A 59 11.96 8.23 -1.24
N LEU A 60 11.48 6.99 -1.37
CA LEU A 60 10.08 6.69 -1.64
C LEU A 60 9.15 7.19 -0.54
N LYS A 61 9.49 6.94 0.72
CA LYS A 61 8.70 7.39 1.87
C LYS A 61 8.72 8.91 2.06
N ALA A 62 9.75 9.59 1.57
CA ALA A 62 9.80 11.05 1.57
C ALA A 62 8.91 11.66 0.47
N ALA A 63 8.76 10.97 -0.67
CA ALA A 63 8.03 11.45 -1.83
C ALA A 63 6.56 10.99 -1.89
N PHE A 64 6.24 9.83 -1.31
CA PHE A 64 4.95 9.17 -1.44
C PHE A 64 4.51 8.54 -0.11
N GLN A 65 3.19 8.50 0.12
CA GLN A 65 2.63 7.93 1.33
C GLN A 65 2.62 6.39 1.31
N THR A 66 2.18 5.81 0.20
CA THR A 66 2.11 4.36 -0.03
C THR A 66 2.33 4.05 -1.52
N PRO A 67 2.66 2.80 -1.88
CA PRO A 67 2.64 2.36 -3.27
C PRO A 67 1.27 2.58 -3.91
N THR A 68 1.24 2.86 -5.22
CA THR A 68 -0.03 2.86 -5.96
C THR A 68 -0.53 1.42 -6.16
N PRO A 69 -1.83 1.21 -6.43
CA PRO A 69 -2.36 -0.15 -6.60
C PRO A 69 -1.63 -0.98 -7.66
N ILE A 70 -1.22 -0.35 -8.77
CA ILE A 70 -0.47 -1.05 -9.83
C ILE A 70 0.97 -1.37 -9.41
N GLN A 71 1.60 -0.53 -8.59
CA GLN A 71 2.93 -0.79 -8.03
C GLN A 71 2.90 -1.95 -7.04
N ALA A 72 1.97 -1.91 -6.09
CA ALA A 72 1.80 -2.94 -5.06
C ALA A 72 1.56 -4.34 -5.67
N GLN A 73 0.83 -4.41 -6.77
CA GLN A 73 0.58 -5.66 -7.49
C GLN A 73 1.75 -6.10 -8.39
N ALA A 74 2.44 -5.14 -9.03
CA ALA A 74 3.50 -5.45 -9.98
C ALA A 74 4.80 -5.92 -9.31
N TRP A 75 5.20 -5.28 -8.22
CA TRP A 75 6.48 -5.58 -7.56
C TRP A 75 6.66 -7.04 -7.14
N PRO A 76 5.71 -7.73 -6.47
CA PRO A 76 5.90 -9.14 -6.13
C PRO A 76 6.13 -10.04 -7.35
N ILE A 77 5.52 -9.70 -8.49
CA ILE A 77 5.66 -10.46 -9.76
C ILE A 77 7.02 -10.17 -10.40
N LEU A 78 7.37 -8.89 -10.54
CA LEU A 78 8.60 -8.45 -11.20
C LEU A 78 9.85 -8.82 -10.41
N ILE A 79 9.81 -8.72 -9.07
CA ILE A 79 10.91 -9.14 -8.20
C ILE A 79 11.11 -10.66 -8.26
N ALA A 80 10.05 -11.43 -8.49
CA ALA A 80 10.16 -12.87 -8.73
C ALA A 80 10.75 -13.21 -10.11
N GLY A 81 11.11 -12.20 -10.92
CA GLY A 81 11.68 -12.37 -12.26
C GLY A 81 10.67 -12.82 -13.31
N ALA A 82 9.37 -12.66 -13.05
CA ALA A 82 8.32 -13.03 -13.99
C ALA A 82 7.95 -11.86 -14.92
N ASP A 83 7.62 -12.20 -16.16
CA ASP A 83 7.10 -11.23 -17.12
C ASP A 83 5.71 -10.73 -16.71
N LEU A 84 5.48 -9.42 -16.87
CA LEU A 84 4.23 -8.77 -16.47
C LEU A 84 3.71 -7.84 -17.57
N VAL A 85 2.47 -8.08 -18.00
CA VAL A 85 1.69 -7.12 -18.79
C VAL A 85 0.76 -6.35 -17.86
N ALA A 86 1.08 -5.09 -17.59
CA ALA A 86 0.32 -4.23 -16.69
C ALA A 86 -0.57 -3.23 -17.47
N VAL A 87 -1.89 -3.31 -17.28
CA VAL A 87 -2.86 -2.37 -17.86
C VAL A 87 -3.36 -1.42 -16.78
N ALA A 88 -3.12 -0.12 -16.94
CA ALA A 88 -3.64 0.91 -16.05
C ALA A 88 -3.65 2.27 -16.77
N LYS A 89 -4.50 3.21 -16.32
CA LYS A 89 -4.58 4.57 -16.88
C LYS A 89 -3.26 5.35 -16.78
N THR A 90 -3.09 6.42 -17.56
CA THR A 90 -1.97 7.36 -17.41
C THR A 90 -1.95 7.97 -16.00
N GLY A 91 -0.76 8.25 -15.47
CA GLY A 91 -0.59 8.77 -14.10
C GLY A 91 -0.84 7.75 -12.97
N SER A 92 -1.03 6.46 -13.28
CA SER A 92 -1.19 5.39 -12.28
C SER A 92 0.12 4.96 -11.60
N GLY A 93 1.27 5.44 -12.07
CA GLY A 93 2.58 5.09 -11.51
C GLY A 93 3.24 3.83 -12.11
N LYS A 94 2.78 3.35 -13.28
CA LYS A 94 3.39 2.21 -14.01
C LYS A 94 4.90 2.36 -14.24
N THR A 95 5.39 3.58 -14.46
CA THR A 95 6.82 3.85 -14.65
C THR A 95 7.64 3.39 -13.45
N LEU A 96 7.28 3.79 -12.22
CA LEU A 96 7.94 3.32 -11.01
C LEU A 96 7.61 1.86 -10.68
N ALA A 97 6.43 1.37 -11.10
CA ALA A 97 6.08 -0.04 -10.95
C ALA A 97 7.09 -0.95 -11.66
N PHE A 98 7.56 -0.55 -12.84
CA PHE A 98 8.54 -1.30 -13.64
C PHE A 98 10.00 -0.96 -13.27
N LEU A 99 10.33 0.32 -13.07
CA LEU A 99 11.73 0.72 -12.89
C LEU A 99 12.31 0.30 -11.54
N LEU A 100 11.55 0.35 -10.45
CA LEU A 100 12.11 0.08 -9.12
C LEU A 100 12.56 -1.38 -8.94
N PRO A 101 11.78 -2.40 -9.37
CA PRO A 101 12.26 -3.78 -9.39
C PRO A 101 13.47 -4.03 -10.29
N ALA A 102 13.79 -3.14 -11.23
CA ALA A 102 14.98 -3.27 -12.07
C ALA A 102 16.25 -2.67 -11.43
N LEU A 103 16.09 -1.85 -10.39
CA LEU A 103 17.16 -1.08 -9.75
C LEU A 103 17.48 -1.52 -8.31
N HIS A 104 16.75 -2.52 -7.78
CA HIS A 104 16.79 -2.87 -6.36
C HIS A 104 17.94 -3.78 -5.94
#